data_AF-Q39VN6-F1
#
_entry.id   AF-Q39VN6-F1
#
_cell.length_a   1.000
_cell.length_b   1.000
_cell.length_c   1.000
_cell.angle_alpha   90.00
_cell.angle_beta   90.00
_cell.angle_gamma   90.00
#
_symmetry.space_group_name_H-M   'P 1'
#
loop_
_entity.id
_entity.type
_entity.pdbx_description
1 polymer ?
#
loop_
_entity_poly.entity_id
_entity_poly.type
_entity_poly.pdbx_seq_one_letter_code
_entity_poly.pdbx_strand_id
1 'polypeptide(L)' 'MAKAKTERHCKGRAETTLNVERQNGKILRLSRSEKYQRLVDMLNDLSSNEFTGYIKVNFSQGGIGRIEKFEEISFNRAGD' A
#
# COMPACT_ATOMS: atom_id res chain seq x y z
N MET A 1 -35.42 -15.35 3.77
CA MET A 1 -34.10 -15.13 4.40
C MET A 1 -33.29 -14.23 3.49
N ALA A 2 -33.26 -12.92 3.77
CA ALA A 2 -32.54 -11.95 2.94
C ALA A 2 -31.04 -11.99 3.27
N LYS A 3 -30.18 -12.29 2.28
CA LYS A 3 -28.74 -12.16 2.42
C LYS A 3 -28.38 -10.67 2.38
N ALA A 4 -27.92 -10.12 3.49
CA ALA A 4 -27.33 -8.78 3.53
C ALA A 4 -26.06 -8.79 2.66
N LYS A 5 -26.08 -8.06 1.53
CA LYS A 5 -24.86 -7.70 0.82
C LYS A 5 -24.16 -6.62 1.65
N THR A 6 -23.19 -7.02 2.47
CA THR A 6 -22.25 -6.06 3.07
C THR A 6 -21.35 -5.54 1.95
N GLU A 7 -21.70 -4.40 1.38
CA GLU A 7 -20.84 -3.66 0.46
C GLU A 7 -19.67 -3.08 1.26
N ARG A 8 -18.51 -3.75 1.20
CA ARG A 8 -17.26 -3.26 1.78
C ARG A 8 -16.77 -2.07 0.97
N HIS A 9 -16.95 -0.87 1.50
CA HIS A 9 -16.52 0.37 0.85
C HIS A 9 -15.05 0.66 1.21
N CYS A 10 -14.10 0.06 0.49
CA CYS A 10 -12.68 0.40 0.61
C CYS A 10 -12.44 1.77 -0.06
N LYS A 11 -12.08 2.80 0.70
CA LYS A 11 -11.56 4.05 0.14
C LYS A 11 -10.05 3.90 -0.06
N GLY A 12 -9.65 3.50 -1.27
CA GLY A 12 -8.23 3.36 -1.61
C GLY A 12 -7.54 4.70 -1.78
N ARG A 13 -6.60 5.04 -0.89
CA ARG A 13 -5.59 6.07 -1.15
C ARG A 13 -4.39 5.37 -1.78
N ALA A 14 -4.26 5.45 -3.11
CA ALA A 14 -3.15 4.89 -3.84
C ALA A 14 -1.87 5.72 -3.60
N GLU A 15 -1.24 5.56 -2.45
CA GLU A 15 0.05 6.16 -2.18
C GLU A 15 1.19 5.14 -2.38
N THR A 16 2.23 5.66 -3.01
CA THR A 16 3.54 5.06 -3.26
C THR A 16 3.63 4.16 -4.50
N THR A 17 3.70 4.82 -5.66
CA THR A 17 4.51 4.31 -6.76
C THR A 17 5.95 4.17 -6.26
N LEU A 18 6.42 2.94 -6.00
CA LEU A 18 7.80 2.62 -5.54
C LEU A 18 8.96 3.16 -6.42
N ASN A 19 8.68 4.01 -7.41
CA ASN A 19 9.64 4.43 -8.44
C ASN A 19 9.85 5.95 -8.52
N VAL A 20 9.36 6.77 -7.58
CA VAL A 20 9.54 8.22 -7.69
C VAL A 20 9.84 8.88 -6.35
N GLU A 21 11.00 8.56 -5.77
CA GLU A 21 11.66 9.56 -4.92
C GLU A 21 12.45 10.50 -5.83
N ARG A 22 11.97 11.74 -5.97
CA ARG A 22 12.75 12.80 -6.63
C ARG A 22 13.75 13.34 -5.62
N GLN A 23 14.96 12.80 -5.61
CA GLN A 23 16.09 13.54 -5.05
C GLN A 23 16.77 14.31 -6.18
N ASN A 24 16.87 15.64 -6.02
CA ASN A 24 17.57 16.54 -6.95
C ASN A 24 17.12 16.44 -8.42
N GLY A 25 15.81 16.24 -8.66
CA GLY A 25 15.24 16.25 -10.01
C GLY A 25 15.55 15.03 -10.89
N LYS A 26 16.23 14.00 -10.37
CA LYS A 26 16.52 12.76 -11.11
C LYS A 26 15.62 11.61 -10.65
N ILE A 27 15.17 10.80 -11.60
CA ILE A 27 14.44 9.56 -11.31
C ILE A 27 15.47 8.52 -10.85
N LEU A 28 15.44 8.16 -9.57
CA LEU A 28 16.30 7.12 -9.01
C LEU A 28 15.85 5.74 -9.49
N ARG A 29 16.72 5.07 -10.26
CA ARG A 29 16.53 3.68 -10.70
C ARG A 29 17.04 2.75 -9.61
N LEU A 30 16.13 2.30 -8.75
CA LEU A 30 16.45 1.33 -7.70
C LEU A 30 16.81 -0.03 -8.32
N SER A 31 17.87 -0.64 -7.78
CA SER A 31 18.22 -2.03 -8.02
C SER A 31 17.13 -2.97 -7.49
N ARG A 32 17.20 -4.24 -7.92
CA ARG A 32 16.27 -5.26 -7.46
C ARG A 32 16.28 -5.40 -5.93
N SER A 33 17.47 -5.44 -5.32
CA SER A 33 17.61 -5.59 -3.87
C SER A 33 17.01 -4.41 -3.10
N GLU A 34 17.24 -3.18 -3.56
CA GLU A 34 16.68 -1.99 -2.92
C GLU A 34 15.15 -1.97 -2.96
N LYS A 35 14.55 -2.43 -4.07
CA LYS A 35 13.09 -2.55 -4.16
C LYS A 35 12.52 -3.58 -3.17
N TYR A 36 13.21 -4.69 -2.97
CA TYR A 36 12.81 -5.69 -1.97
C TYR A 36 12.97 -5.15 -0.56
N GLN A 37 14.08 -4.47 -0.26
CA GLN A 37 14.30 -3.86 1.04
C GLN A 37 13.18 -2.86 1.38
N ARG A 38 12.84 -1.96 0.45
CA ARG A 38 11.73 -1.01 0.65
C ARG A 38 10.39 -1.68 0.84
N LEU A 39 10.13 -2.79 0.15
CA LEU A 39 8.91 -3.58 0.37
C LEU A 39 8.90 -4.15 1.80
N VAL A 40 10.01 -4.69 2.28
CA VAL A 40 10.15 -5.21 3.65
C VAL A 40 9.95 -4.09 4.68
N ASP A 41 10.60 -2.93 4.49
CA ASP A 41 10.48 -1.78 5.39
C ASP A 41 9.03 -1.30 5.47
N MET A 42 8.37 -1.15 4.32
CA MET A 42 6.94 -0.81 4.27
C MET A 42 6.07 -1.86 4.97
N LEU A 43 6.32 -3.15 4.77
CA LEU A 43 5.57 -4.22 5.45
C LEU A 43 5.72 -4.15 6.97
N ASN A 44 6.92 -3.86 7.46
CA ASN A 44 7.18 -3.66 8.88
C ASN A 44 6.41 -2.45 9.42
N ASP A 45 6.43 -1.32 8.70
CA ASP A 45 5.68 -0.11 9.07
C ASP A 45 4.16 -0.38 9.09
N LEU A 46 3.64 -1.15 8.14
CA LEU A 46 2.22 -1.54 8.14
C LEU A 46 1.89 -2.44 9.33
N SER A 47 2.78 -3.38 9.65
CA SER A 47 2.61 -4.26 10.81
C SER A 47 2.66 -3.50 12.14
N SER A 48 3.42 -2.41 12.24
CA SER A 48 3.52 -1.63 13.48
C SER A 48 2.37 -0.63 13.66
N ASN A 49 1.75 -0.17 12.57
CA ASN A 49 0.75 0.91 12.59
C ASN A 49 -0.71 0.41 12.50
N GLU A 50 -0.99 -0.81 13.00
CA GLU A 50 -2.34 -1.42 12.98
C GLU A 50 -3.04 -1.33 11.61
N PHE A 51 -2.28 -1.54 10.53
CA PHE A 51 -2.83 -1.41 9.17
C PHE A 51 -4.03 -2.34 8.97
N THR A 52 -5.21 -1.76 8.71
CA THR A 52 -6.43 -2.50 8.38
C THR A 52 -6.72 -2.37 6.89
N GLY A 53 -6.43 -3.42 6.12
CA GLY A 53 -6.66 -3.42 4.68
C GLY A 53 -5.86 -4.46 3.94
N TYR A 54 -5.55 -4.19 2.67
CA TYR A 54 -4.67 -5.04 1.87
C TYR A 54 -3.71 -4.21 1.01
N ILE A 55 -2.58 -4.83 0.68
CA ILE A 55 -1.64 -4.30 -0.30
C ILE A 55 -1.70 -5.13 -1.58
N LYS A 56 -1.46 -4.49 -2.72
CA LYS A 56 -1.33 -5.14 -4.02
C LYS A 56 0.06 -4.85 -4.57
N VAL A 57 0.85 -5.91 -4.74
CA VAL A 57 2.18 -5.84 -5.36
C VAL A 57 2.07 -6.27 -6.81
N ASN A 58 2.29 -5.34 -7.73
CA ASN A 58 2.31 -5.58 -9.16
C ASN A 58 3.75 -5.83 -9.61
N PHE A 59 3.98 -6.98 -10.23
CA PHE A 59 5.27 -7.34 -10.83
C PHE A 59 5.29 -6.98 -12.31
N SER A 60 6.46 -6.58 -12.82
CA SER A 60 6.71 -6.36 -14.24
C SER A 60 8.08 -6.91 -14.61
N GLN A 61 8.16 -7.70 -15.69
CA GLN A 61 9.40 -8.32 -16.19
C GLN A 61 10.24 -9.02 -15.10
N GLY A 62 9.59 -9.72 -14.17
CA GLY A 62 10.27 -10.43 -13.08
C GLY A 62 10.86 -9.54 -11.98
N GLY A 63 10.41 -8.28 -11.86
CA GLY A 63 10.75 -7.38 -10.76
C GLY A 63 9.54 -6.67 -10.16
N ILE A 64 9.70 -6.08 -8.98
CA ILE A 64 8.66 -5.25 -8.34
C ILE A 64 8.47 -3.98 -9.19
N GLY A 65 7.23 -3.78 -9.63
CA GLY A 65 6.81 -2.65 -10.46
C GLY A 65 6.09 -1.58 -9.64
N ARG A 66 4.90 -1.89 -9.13
CA ARG A 66 4.04 -0.94 -8.39
C ARG A 66 3.47 -1.59 -7.15
N ILE A 67 3.46 -0.87 -6.05
CA ILE A 67 2.72 -1.26 -4.84
C ILE A 67 1.53 -0.32 -4.70
N GLU A 68 0.38 -0.88 -4.36
CA GLU A 68 -0.83 -0.12 -4.07
C GLU A 68 -1.33 -0.52 -2.68
N LYS A 69 -1.69 0.46 -1.86
CA LYS A 69 -2.21 0.27 -0.51
C LYS A 69 -3.70 0.61 -0.48
N PHE A 70 -4.50 -0.27 0.11
CA PHE A 70 -5.94 -0.09 0.25
C PHE A 70 -6.30 -0.25 1.72
N GLU A 71 -6.51 0.88 2.41
CA GLU A 71 -6.96 0.89 3.79
C GLU A 71 -8.48 0.89 3.87
N GLU A 72 -8.99 0.17 4.86
CA GLU A 72 -10.34 0.31 5.36
C GLU A 72 -10.33 1.42 6.42
N ILE A 73 -11.04 2.51 6.19
CA ILE A 73 -11.20 3.56 7.20
C ILE A 73 -12.32 3.10 8.13
N SER A 74 -11.95 2.54 9.27
CA SER A 74 -12.86 2.34 10.38
C SER A 74 -13.16 3.72 10.99
N PHE A 75 -14.17 4.42 10.48
CA PHE A 75 -14.77 5.52 11.22
C PHE A 75 -15.47 4.92 12.44
N ASN A 76 -14.71 4.59 13.49
CA ASN A 76 -15.31 4.63 14.80
C ASN A 76 -15.77 6.07 14.96
N ARG A 77 -17.09 6.28 14.90
CA ARG A 77 -17.70 7.48 15.44
C ARG A 77 -17.22 7.52 16.89
N ALA A 78 -16.19 8.30 17.15
CA ALA A 78 -15.88 8.79 18.48
C ALA A 78 -17.11 9.59 18.90
N GLY A 79 -18.09 8.88 19.47
CA GLY A 79 -19.01 9.47 20.42
C GLY A 79 -18.29 9.35 21.76
N ASP A 80 -17.76 10.48 22.22
CA ASP A 80 -17.94 11.02 23.57
C ASP A 80 -17.35 12.44 23.60
#